data_AF-F0ZL36-F1
#
_entry.id   AF-F0ZL36-F1
#
_cell.length_a   1.000
_cell.length_b   1.000
_cell.length_c   1.000
_cell.angle_alpha   90.00
_cell.angle_beta   90.00
_cell.angle_gamma   90.00
#
_symmetry.space_group_name_H-M   'P 1'
#
loop_
_entity.id
_entity.type
_entity.pdbx_description
1 polymer ?
#
loop_
_entity_poly.entity_id
_entity_poly.type
_entity_poly.pdbx_seq_one_letter_code
_entity_poly.pdbx_strand_id
1 'polypeptide(L)'
;MDRLLSSLINFRVNEELENSSNISDRLLYKVWNNKIIRVEIYKHILKFIEHRVVVLDKSLYDQFTDKSYITRLKWCSDLLPDTSEFPPFLTHLYLHSFSKELTQTLPNTITTLIFGDDFNQNIPDGTLPTSLTSLTFGRYISKFNKEFGTLPNSLTTLTFGFWFNQEIKSGSLPNSLTTLTFGFYFNQVILPNSLPNSLTTLTFGDSFNQVVPPGSLPNSLTTLTFGKCFNQVYPPGTLPNSLTTLTFGSSFNHVVLPDTLPNSLTTLTFGDSFNQVILPGSLPNSLTTLTFGDDFNKLILPGSLPNSLTTLTFGHYFNKVVLPDQLPNSLTTLTFGFYFNQVVTPGTLPNSLTTLTFGNRFNKVVLPDQLPNSLTTLTFGSSFNQVVLPGSLPNSLTTLIFDYHFNQTISPGTLPDSLTTLIFGEKFNKVIPPDTLPNSLTTLTFGYDFNQVIPSTNP
;
A
#
# COMPACT_ATOMS: atom_id res chain seq x y z
N MET A 1 -30.87 5.53 -17.56
CA MET A 1 -30.50 4.83 -18.81
C MET A 1 -30.81 5.68 -20.04
N ASP A 2 -32.01 6.27 -20.13
CA ASP A 2 -32.46 7.05 -21.31
C ASP A 2 -31.60 8.28 -21.66
N ARG A 3 -31.04 8.98 -20.66
CA ARG A 3 -30.19 10.15 -20.90
C ARG A 3 -28.83 9.78 -21.51
N LEU A 4 -28.26 8.64 -21.11
CA LEU A 4 -27.04 8.05 -21.72
C LEU A 4 -27.35 7.57 -23.14
N LEU A 5 -28.47 6.86 -23.33
CA LEU A 5 -28.97 6.42 -24.64
C LEU A 5 -29.07 7.58 -25.64
N SER A 6 -29.68 8.70 -25.23
CA SER A 6 -29.90 9.87 -26.10
C SER A 6 -28.58 10.56 -26.48
N SER A 7 -27.62 10.67 -25.56
CA SER A 7 -26.31 11.27 -25.85
C SER A 7 -25.45 10.44 -26.81
N LEU A 8 -25.54 9.12 -26.73
CA LEU A 8 -24.70 8.19 -27.50
C LEU A 8 -25.29 7.86 -28.88
N ILE A 9 -26.62 7.76 -29.03
CA ILE A 9 -27.26 7.59 -30.37
C ILE A 9 -26.91 8.76 -31.31
N ASN A 10 -26.65 9.95 -30.76
CA ASN A 10 -26.28 11.13 -31.52
C ASN A 10 -24.76 11.25 -31.76
N PHE A 11 -23.94 10.34 -31.22
CA PHE A 11 -22.50 10.31 -31.46
C PHE A 11 -22.22 9.86 -32.91
N ARG A 12 -21.78 10.81 -33.72
CA ARG A 12 -21.29 10.57 -35.09
C ARG A 12 -19.78 10.36 -35.07
N VAL A 13 -19.31 9.45 -35.91
CA VAL A 13 -17.88 9.24 -36.13
C VAL A 13 -17.39 10.26 -37.15
N ASN A 14 -16.13 10.69 -37.02
CA ASN A 14 -15.50 11.67 -37.90
C ASN A 14 -15.63 11.27 -39.39
N GLU A 15 -16.04 12.21 -40.24
CA GLU A 15 -16.19 12.03 -41.69
C GLU A 15 -14.86 11.68 -42.37
N GLU A 16 -13.72 12.04 -41.76
CA GLU A 16 -12.39 11.64 -42.23
C GLU A 16 -12.21 10.11 -42.28
N LEU A 17 -12.94 9.33 -41.48
CA LEU A 17 -12.87 7.87 -41.51
C LEU A 17 -13.53 7.26 -42.76
N GLU A 18 -14.41 8.00 -43.45
CA GLU A 18 -15.07 7.53 -44.67
C GLU A 18 -14.06 7.22 -45.78
N ASN A 19 -13.05 8.08 -45.89
CA ASN A 19 -12.00 8.02 -46.90
C ASN A 19 -10.65 7.55 -46.33
N SER A 20 -10.61 7.04 -45.09
CA SER A 20 -9.38 6.51 -44.49
C SER A 20 -8.78 5.43 -45.40
N SER A 21 -7.46 5.42 -45.54
CA SER A 21 -6.75 4.38 -46.29
C SER A 21 -6.84 3.01 -45.60
N ASN A 22 -7.10 2.99 -44.29
CA ASN A 22 -7.30 1.79 -43.48
C ASN A 22 -8.72 1.23 -43.66
N ILE A 23 -8.80 -0.07 -44.00
CA ILE A 23 -10.09 -0.74 -44.22
C ILE A 23 -10.95 -0.84 -42.95
N SER A 24 -10.34 -1.01 -41.78
CA SER A 24 -11.04 -1.10 -40.50
C SER A 24 -11.75 0.20 -40.15
N ASP A 25 -11.11 1.34 -40.44
CA ASP A 25 -11.69 2.66 -40.21
C ASP A 25 -12.91 2.91 -41.10
N ARG A 26 -12.80 2.57 -42.40
CA ARG A 26 -13.92 2.67 -43.34
C ARG A 26 -15.08 1.76 -42.94
N LEU A 27 -14.78 0.56 -42.43
CA LEU A 27 -15.79 -0.37 -41.92
C LEU A 27 -16.46 0.17 -40.66
N LEU A 28 -15.70 0.70 -39.71
CA LEU A 28 -16.23 1.36 -38.52
C LEU A 28 -17.15 2.53 -38.90
N TYR A 29 -16.73 3.38 -39.83
CA TYR A 29 -17.55 4.48 -40.35
C TYR A 29 -18.88 3.97 -40.92
N LYS A 30 -18.84 2.97 -41.81
CA LYS A 30 -20.05 2.38 -42.42
C LYS A 30 -20.97 1.72 -41.40
N VAL A 31 -20.42 0.96 -40.45
CA VAL A 31 -21.16 0.25 -39.40
C VAL A 31 -21.79 1.23 -38.42
N TRP A 32 -21.03 2.23 -37.96
CA TRP A 32 -21.49 3.17 -36.94
C TRP A 32 -22.46 4.22 -37.48
N ASN A 33 -22.34 4.61 -38.75
CA ASN A 33 -23.31 5.51 -39.38
C ASN A 33 -24.61 4.81 -39.80
N ASN A 34 -24.64 3.47 -39.85
CA ASN A 34 -25.88 2.74 -39.99
C ASN A 34 -26.69 2.82 -38.69
N LYS A 35 -27.78 3.59 -38.70
CA LYS A 35 -28.63 3.83 -37.52
C LYS A 35 -29.15 2.54 -36.88
N ILE A 36 -29.53 1.53 -37.68
CA ILE A 36 -30.08 0.26 -37.17
C ILE A 36 -28.98 -0.53 -36.45
N ILE A 37 -27.84 -0.74 -37.13
CA ILE A 37 -26.73 -1.50 -36.56
C ILE A 37 -26.20 -0.81 -35.30
N ARG A 38 -26.05 0.51 -35.32
CA ARG A 38 -25.64 1.29 -34.15
C ARG A 38 -26.61 1.13 -32.98
N VAL A 39 -27.93 1.16 -33.21
CA VAL A 39 -28.92 0.93 -32.14
C VAL A 39 -28.79 -0.47 -31.55
N GLU A 40 -28.57 -1.51 -32.38
CA GLU A 40 -28.35 -2.87 -31.87
C GLU A 40 -27.03 -3.00 -31.10
N ILE A 41 -25.94 -2.43 -31.61
CA ILE A 41 -24.66 -2.39 -30.88
C ILE A 41 -24.86 -1.76 -29.50
N TYR A 42 -25.58 -0.64 -29.42
CA TYR A 42 -25.87 0.00 -28.15
C TYR A 42 -26.68 -0.86 -27.19
N LYS A 43 -27.70 -1.59 -27.67
CA LYS A 43 -28.45 -2.53 -26.84
C LYS A 43 -27.54 -3.58 -26.21
N HIS A 44 -26.60 -4.13 -26.98
CA HIS A 44 -25.63 -5.11 -26.48
C HIS A 44 -24.61 -4.49 -25.52
N ILE A 45 -24.15 -3.26 -25.76
CA ILE A 45 -23.28 -2.53 -24.83
C ILE A 45 -23.99 -2.31 -23.49
N LEU A 46 -25.26 -1.92 -23.51
CA LEU A 46 -26.04 -1.71 -22.29
C LEU A 46 -26.22 -3.02 -21.51
N LYS A 47 -26.59 -4.10 -22.19
CA LYS A 47 -26.65 -5.44 -21.58
C LYS A 47 -25.31 -5.86 -20.97
N PHE A 48 -24.20 -5.59 -21.66
CA PHE A 48 -22.87 -5.84 -21.11
C PHE A 48 -22.60 -5.01 -19.86
N ILE A 49 -22.84 -3.70 -19.89
CA ILE A 49 -22.64 -2.83 -18.72
C ILE A 49 -23.47 -3.30 -17.53
N GLU A 50 -24.72 -3.70 -17.78
CA GLU A 50 -25.68 -4.14 -16.78
C GLU A 50 -25.36 -5.52 -16.20
N HIS A 51 -24.93 -6.47 -17.03
CA HIS A 51 -24.83 -7.89 -16.64
C HIS A 51 -23.39 -8.44 -16.60
N ARG A 52 -22.36 -7.63 -16.85
CA ARG A 52 -20.95 -8.09 -16.81
C ARG A 52 -20.51 -8.61 -15.45
N VAL A 53 -21.09 -8.11 -14.35
CA VAL A 53 -20.82 -8.56 -12.98
C VAL A 53 -22.14 -8.94 -12.33
N VAL A 54 -22.27 -10.21 -11.95
CA VAL A 54 -23.50 -10.72 -11.34
C VAL A 54 -23.21 -11.60 -10.13
N VAL A 55 -24.21 -11.69 -9.25
CA VAL A 55 -24.25 -12.61 -8.11
C VAL A 55 -25.41 -13.54 -8.32
N LEU A 56 -25.15 -14.84 -8.52
CA LEU A 56 -26.17 -15.82 -8.86
C LEU A 56 -25.96 -17.11 -8.06
N ASP A 57 -27.05 -17.70 -7.61
CA ASP A 57 -27.10 -19.13 -7.25
C ASP A 57 -27.57 -19.94 -8.47
N LYS A 58 -27.68 -21.26 -8.34
CA LYS A 58 -28.09 -22.13 -9.45
C LYS A 58 -29.50 -21.81 -9.97
N SER A 59 -30.46 -21.54 -9.08
CA SER A 59 -31.85 -21.26 -9.47
C SER A 59 -31.96 -19.95 -10.27
N LEU A 60 -31.30 -18.90 -9.80
CA LEU A 60 -31.24 -17.61 -10.50
C LEU A 60 -30.45 -17.72 -11.80
N TYR A 61 -29.35 -18.50 -11.79
CA TYR A 61 -28.56 -18.73 -12.98
C TYR A 61 -29.38 -19.41 -14.08
N ASP A 62 -30.16 -20.44 -13.77
CA ASP A 62 -30.94 -21.18 -14.75
C ASP A 62 -32.00 -20.30 -15.44
N GLN A 63 -32.55 -19.32 -14.71
CA GLN A 63 -33.52 -18.35 -15.22
C GLN A 63 -32.87 -17.14 -15.91
N PHE A 64 -31.56 -16.95 -15.78
CA PHE A 64 -30.87 -15.78 -16.31
C PHE A 64 -30.70 -15.88 -17.82
N THR A 65 -31.29 -14.94 -18.56
CA THR A 65 -31.29 -14.96 -20.04
C THR A 65 -29.99 -14.45 -20.65
N ASP A 66 -29.37 -13.45 -20.04
CA ASP A 66 -28.26 -12.69 -20.60
C ASP A 66 -26.88 -13.21 -20.14
N LYS A 67 -26.76 -14.55 -20.00
CA LYS A 67 -25.53 -15.21 -19.50
C LYS A 67 -24.29 -14.85 -20.31
N SER A 68 -24.43 -14.67 -21.62
CA SER A 68 -23.30 -14.42 -22.53
C SER A 68 -22.54 -13.13 -22.24
N TYR A 69 -23.12 -12.18 -21.52
CA TYR A 69 -22.47 -10.93 -21.15
C TYR A 69 -21.69 -11.00 -19.84
N ILE A 70 -21.84 -12.08 -19.07
CA ILE A 70 -21.19 -12.24 -17.77
C ILE A 70 -19.69 -12.44 -17.97
N THR A 71 -18.89 -11.58 -17.34
CA THR A 71 -17.42 -11.70 -17.30
C THR A 71 -16.90 -11.95 -15.89
N ARG A 72 -17.69 -11.59 -14.87
CA ARG A 72 -17.41 -11.83 -13.45
C ARG A 72 -18.65 -12.41 -12.77
N LEU A 73 -18.50 -13.60 -12.20
CA LEU A 73 -19.58 -14.33 -11.56
C LEU A 73 -19.24 -14.60 -10.10
N LYS A 74 -20.06 -14.10 -9.18
CA LYS A 74 -20.10 -14.59 -7.79
C LYS A 74 -21.15 -15.70 -7.73
N TRP A 75 -20.69 -16.93 -7.53
CA TRP A 75 -21.49 -18.14 -7.45
C TRP A 75 -21.87 -18.46 -6.00
N CYS A 76 -23.16 -18.53 -5.72
CA CYS A 76 -23.71 -18.73 -4.38
C CYS A 76 -24.39 -20.10 -4.20
N SER A 77 -23.88 -21.14 -4.86
CA SER A 77 -24.42 -22.51 -4.74
C SER A 77 -23.31 -23.57 -4.72
N ASP A 78 -23.61 -24.74 -4.18
CA ASP A 78 -22.75 -25.93 -4.22
C ASP A 78 -22.85 -26.68 -5.56
N LEU A 79 -23.95 -26.53 -6.29
CA LEU A 79 -24.13 -27.18 -7.58
C LEU A 79 -23.59 -26.25 -8.68
N LEU A 80 -22.52 -26.66 -9.37
CA LEU A 80 -21.98 -25.91 -10.50
C LEU A 80 -22.81 -26.18 -11.77
N PRO A 81 -22.87 -25.23 -12.72
CA PRO A 81 -23.42 -25.50 -14.04
C PRO A 81 -22.47 -26.41 -14.82
N ASP A 82 -22.98 -27.12 -15.83
CA ASP A 82 -22.14 -27.93 -16.70
C ASP A 82 -21.06 -27.08 -17.38
N THR A 83 -19.91 -27.68 -17.71
CA THR A 83 -18.78 -26.93 -18.29
C THR A 83 -19.17 -26.15 -19.57
N SER A 84 -20.10 -26.67 -20.36
CA SER A 84 -20.64 -26.01 -21.56
C SER A 84 -21.62 -24.87 -21.27
N GLU A 85 -22.17 -24.79 -20.06
CA GLU A 85 -23.15 -23.77 -19.67
C GLU A 85 -22.53 -22.52 -19.09
N PHE A 86 -21.22 -22.53 -18.76
CA PHE A 86 -20.54 -21.34 -18.27
C PHE A 86 -20.54 -20.23 -19.34
N PRO A 87 -20.56 -18.94 -18.93
CA PRO A 87 -20.50 -17.84 -19.88
C PRO A 87 -19.21 -17.88 -20.71
N PRO A 88 -19.30 -17.67 -22.03
CA PRO A 88 -18.15 -17.78 -22.94
C PRO A 88 -17.04 -16.75 -22.67
N PHE A 89 -17.34 -15.65 -21.99
CA PHE A 89 -16.38 -14.60 -21.64
C PHE A 89 -16.11 -14.52 -20.13
N LEU A 90 -16.48 -15.55 -19.36
CA LEU A 90 -16.23 -15.59 -17.93
C LEU A 90 -14.73 -15.66 -17.64
N THR A 91 -14.18 -14.62 -17.03
CA THR A 91 -12.76 -14.57 -16.66
C THR A 91 -12.55 -14.63 -15.15
N HIS A 92 -13.52 -14.16 -14.35
CA HIS A 92 -13.44 -14.14 -12.89
C HIS A 92 -14.58 -14.95 -12.29
N LEU A 93 -14.24 -16.03 -11.59
CA LEU A 93 -15.21 -16.87 -10.89
C LEU A 93 -14.93 -16.81 -9.38
N TYR A 94 -15.92 -16.35 -8.61
CA TYR A 94 -15.90 -16.39 -7.15
C TYR A 94 -16.92 -17.41 -6.65
N LEU A 95 -16.44 -18.57 -6.24
CA LEU A 95 -17.21 -19.67 -5.66
C LEU A 95 -17.54 -19.41 -4.18
N HIS A 96 -18.37 -18.39 -3.91
CA HIS A 96 -18.64 -17.86 -2.58
C HIS A 96 -19.23 -18.87 -1.59
N SER A 97 -20.26 -19.61 -2.01
CA SER A 97 -20.96 -20.57 -1.13
C SER A 97 -20.63 -22.03 -1.46
N PHE A 98 -19.55 -22.26 -2.21
CA PHE A 98 -19.16 -23.59 -2.66
C PHE A 98 -18.31 -24.30 -1.59
N SER A 99 -18.77 -25.47 -1.17
CA SER A 99 -18.19 -26.28 -0.09
C SER A 99 -17.91 -27.73 -0.49
N LYS A 100 -18.32 -28.12 -1.71
CA LYS A 100 -18.16 -29.47 -2.27
C LYS A 100 -16.83 -29.63 -3.01
N GLU A 101 -16.47 -30.88 -3.30
CA GLU A 101 -15.30 -31.19 -4.09
C GLU A 101 -15.54 -30.76 -5.54
N LEU A 102 -14.50 -30.24 -6.19
CA LEU A 102 -14.57 -29.86 -7.59
C LEU A 102 -14.49 -31.14 -8.44
N THR A 103 -15.61 -31.56 -9.02
CA THR A 103 -15.72 -32.82 -9.79
C THR A 103 -15.59 -32.63 -11.30
N GLN A 104 -15.68 -31.38 -11.78
CA GLN A 104 -15.63 -31.02 -13.20
C GLN A 104 -14.50 -30.04 -13.48
N THR A 105 -13.98 -30.07 -14.71
CA THR A 105 -12.99 -29.11 -15.18
C THR A 105 -13.67 -27.77 -15.44
N LEU A 106 -13.12 -26.72 -14.81
CA LEU A 106 -13.56 -25.34 -15.05
C LEU A 106 -13.08 -24.86 -16.44
N PRO A 107 -13.84 -23.99 -17.12
CA PRO A 107 -13.47 -23.47 -18.44
C PRO A 107 -12.12 -22.72 -18.47
N ASN A 108 -11.35 -22.91 -19.54
CA ASN A 108 -10.09 -22.19 -19.81
C ASN A 108 -10.26 -20.70 -20.18
N THR A 109 -11.47 -20.16 -20.05
CA THR A 109 -11.72 -18.72 -20.11
C THR A 109 -11.44 -18.06 -18.76
N ILE A 110 -11.48 -18.83 -17.67
CA ILE A 110 -11.28 -18.36 -16.30
C ILE A 110 -9.79 -18.11 -16.05
N THR A 111 -9.45 -16.89 -15.67
CA THR A 111 -8.09 -16.48 -15.30
C THR A 111 -7.97 -16.18 -13.81
N THR A 112 -9.07 -15.86 -13.14
CA THR A 112 -9.13 -15.62 -11.68
C THR A 112 -10.17 -16.51 -11.02
N LEU A 113 -9.75 -17.32 -10.06
CA LEU A 113 -10.60 -18.19 -9.26
C LEU A 113 -10.46 -17.85 -7.77
N ILE A 114 -11.59 -17.62 -7.12
CA ILE A 114 -11.66 -17.39 -5.68
C ILE A 114 -12.59 -18.43 -5.09
N PHE A 115 -12.13 -19.21 -4.12
CA PHE A 115 -12.98 -20.06 -3.29
C PHE A 115 -13.54 -19.25 -2.12
N GLY A 116 -14.78 -19.56 -1.72
CA GLY A 116 -15.40 -19.02 -0.51
C GLY A 116 -14.75 -19.53 0.77
N ASP A 117 -15.16 -18.94 1.90
CA ASP A 117 -14.56 -19.25 3.20
C ASP A 117 -14.92 -20.68 3.69
N ASP A 118 -16.01 -21.26 3.20
CA ASP A 118 -16.45 -22.61 3.57
C ASP A 118 -15.78 -23.75 2.79
N PHE A 119 -15.04 -23.44 1.72
CA PHE A 119 -14.37 -24.45 0.92
C PHE A 119 -13.21 -25.09 1.70
N ASN A 120 -13.27 -26.41 1.90
CA ASN A 120 -12.21 -27.18 2.57
C ASN A 120 -12.12 -28.61 2.01
N GLN A 121 -12.15 -28.72 0.68
CA GLN A 121 -12.02 -29.99 -0.03
C GLN A 121 -10.69 -30.06 -0.75
N ASN A 122 -10.28 -31.28 -1.10
CA ASN A 122 -9.16 -31.48 -2.00
C ASN A 122 -9.52 -30.91 -3.39
N ILE A 123 -8.51 -30.49 -4.14
CA ILE A 123 -8.67 -30.09 -5.54
C ILE A 123 -8.04 -31.21 -6.38
N PRO A 124 -8.86 -32.02 -7.09
CA PRO A 124 -8.33 -33.07 -7.95
C PRO A 124 -7.52 -32.50 -9.11
N ASP A 125 -6.50 -33.23 -9.53
CA ASP A 125 -5.66 -32.85 -10.67
C ASP A 125 -6.51 -32.66 -11.95
N GLY A 126 -6.20 -31.60 -12.71
CA GLY A 126 -6.89 -31.28 -13.96
C GLY A 126 -8.27 -30.63 -13.82
N THR A 127 -8.73 -30.33 -12.60
CA THR A 127 -10.01 -29.61 -12.39
C THR A 127 -9.86 -28.09 -12.51
N LEU A 128 -8.66 -27.56 -12.21
CA LEU A 128 -8.32 -26.15 -12.41
C LEU A 128 -8.05 -25.86 -13.89
N PRO A 129 -8.48 -24.70 -14.42
CA PRO A 129 -8.26 -24.34 -15.81
C PRO A 129 -6.79 -24.02 -16.07
N THR A 130 -6.29 -24.38 -17.26
CA THR A 130 -4.88 -24.15 -17.64
C THR A 130 -4.56 -22.69 -17.96
N SER A 131 -5.57 -21.83 -18.00
CA SER A 131 -5.48 -20.37 -18.16
C SER A 131 -5.42 -19.61 -16.83
N LEU A 132 -5.53 -20.31 -15.69
CA LEU A 132 -5.66 -19.69 -14.38
C LEU A 132 -4.37 -18.94 -14.00
N THR A 133 -4.45 -17.63 -13.80
CA THR A 133 -3.31 -16.79 -13.39
C THR A 133 -3.39 -16.39 -11.93
N SER A 134 -4.59 -16.35 -11.34
CA SER A 134 -4.79 -15.99 -9.93
C SER A 134 -5.72 -16.97 -9.23
N LEU A 135 -5.26 -17.51 -8.09
CA LEU A 135 -6.00 -18.43 -7.23
C LEU A 135 -6.00 -17.92 -5.79
N THR A 136 -7.19 -17.85 -5.18
CA THR A 136 -7.37 -17.42 -3.78
C THR A 136 -8.27 -18.38 -3.02
N PHE A 137 -7.83 -18.82 -1.84
CA PHE A 137 -8.59 -19.67 -0.92
C PHE A 137 -9.25 -18.83 0.18
N GLY A 138 -10.49 -18.40 -0.02
CA GLY A 138 -11.25 -17.56 0.91
C GLY A 138 -10.74 -16.11 1.03
N ARG A 139 -11.55 -15.26 1.65
CA ARG A 139 -11.27 -13.82 1.83
C ARG A 139 -11.15 -13.42 3.29
N TYR A 140 -11.86 -14.14 4.17
CA TYR A 140 -11.88 -13.85 5.60
C TYR A 140 -11.38 -15.09 6.34
N ILE A 141 -12.28 -15.83 6.99
CA ILE A 141 -11.96 -16.99 7.83
C ILE A 141 -12.07 -18.26 7.00
N SER A 142 -11.25 -18.37 5.95
CA SER A 142 -11.24 -19.55 5.10
C SER A 142 -10.88 -20.82 5.87
N LYS A 143 -11.74 -21.82 5.78
CA LYS A 143 -11.55 -23.16 6.37
C LYS A 143 -10.55 -24.02 5.58
N PHE A 144 -10.10 -23.59 4.40
CA PHE A 144 -9.23 -24.38 3.54
C PHE A 144 -7.91 -24.71 4.26
N ASN A 145 -7.70 -26.00 4.53
CA ASN A 145 -6.49 -26.51 5.15
C ASN A 145 -6.21 -27.94 4.64
N LYS A 146 -6.07 -28.06 3.32
CA LYS A 146 -5.75 -29.31 2.63
C LYS A 146 -4.43 -29.19 1.89
N GLU A 147 -3.78 -30.32 1.67
CA GLU A 147 -2.73 -30.39 0.66
C GLU A 147 -3.37 -30.11 -0.71
N PHE A 148 -2.67 -29.37 -1.57
CA PHE A 148 -3.11 -29.10 -2.94
C PHE A 148 -2.33 -29.99 -3.91
N GLY A 149 -3.03 -30.43 -4.96
CA GLY A 149 -2.43 -31.19 -6.05
C GLY A 149 -1.64 -30.29 -7.02
N THR A 150 -1.62 -30.67 -8.29
CA THR A 150 -0.89 -29.95 -9.32
C THR A 150 -1.56 -28.61 -9.64
N LEU A 151 -0.86 -27.51 -9.40
CA LEU A 151 -1.30 -26.17 -9.79
C LEU A 151 -0.96 -25.89 -11.26
N PRO A 152 -1.78 -25.12 -11.99
CA PRO A 152 -1.53 -24.84 -13.40
C PRO A 152 -0.28 -23.96 -13.60
N ASN A 153 0.51 -24.26 -14.64
CA ASN A 153 1.75 -23.55 -14.99
C ASN A 153 1.53 -22.10 -15.48
N SER A 154 0.28 -21.64 -15.59
CA SER A 154 -0.07 -20.25 -15.86
C SER A 154 -0.20 -19.42 -14.57
N LEU A 155 -0.21 -20.06 -13.40
CA LEU A 155 -0.52 -19.40 -12.13
C LEU A 155 0.61 -18.47 -11.72
N THR A 156 0.32 -17.18 -11.59
CA THR A 156 1.28 -16.16 -11.17
C THR A 156 1.02 -15.65 -9.76
N THR A 157 -0.23 -15.73 -9.28
CA THR A 157 -0.63 -15.28 -7.94
C THR A 157 -1.37 -16.38 -7.18
N LEU A 158 -0.90 -16.68 -5.97
CA LEU A 158 -1.52 -17.63 -5.06
C LEU A 158 -1.69 -17.01 -3.67
N THR A 159 -2.91 -17.05 -3.16
CA THR A 159 -3.25 -16.56 -1.81
C THR A 159 -3.94 -17.67 -1.02
N PHE A 160 -3.33 -18.07 0.08
CA PHE A 160 -3.92 -18.99 1.05
C PHE A 160 -4.76 -18.26 2.09
N GLY A 161 -5.79 -18.95 2.55
CA GLY A 161 -6.75 -18.42 3.52
C GLY A 161 -6.36 -18.63 4.98
N PHE A 162 -7.19 -18.09 5.87
CA PHE A 162 -6.95 -17.97 7.31
C PHE A 162 -6.38 -19.20 8.00
N TRP A 163 -6.99 -20.39 7.80
CA TRP A 163 -6.65 -21.62 8.50
C TRP A 163 -5.61 -22.51 7.77
N PHE A 164 -5.09 -22.10 6.61
CA PHE A 164 -4.13 -22.90 5.87
C PHE A 164 -2.81 -23.02 6.64
N ASN A 165 -2.39 -24.25 6.96
CA ASN A 165 -1.15 -24.50 7.69
C ASN A 165 -0.50 -25.85 7.28
N GLN A 166 -0.56 -26.17 6.00
CA GLN A 166 0.09 -27.36 5.44
C GLN A 166 1.51 -27.04 4.95
N GLU A 167 2.38 -28.05 4.95
CA GLU A 167 3.74 -27.93 4.44
C GLU A 167 3.76 -27.64 2.92
N ILE A 168 4.68 -26.78 2.49
CA ILE A 168 4.95 -26.55 1.06
C ILE A 168 6.05 -27.50 0.59
N LYS A 169 5.63 -28.60 -0.05
CA LYS A 169 6.52 -29.62 -0.62
C LYS A 169 7.30 -29.05 -1.82
N SER A 170 8.54 -29.49 -2.01
CA SER A 170 9.33 -29.11 -3.18
C SER A 170 8.62 -29.52 -4.48
N GLY A 171 8.55 -28.59 -5.43
CA GLY A 171 7.89 -28.80 -6.72
C GLY A 171 6.36 -28.69 -6.71
N SER A 172 5.70 -28.41 -5.58
CA SER A 172 4.24 -28.24 -5.53
C SER A 172 3.76 -26.91 -6.11
N LEU A 173 4.59 -25.87 -6.07
CA LEU A 173 4.32 -24.55 -6.61
C LEU A 173 4.85 -24.43 -8.04
N PRO A 174 4.09 -23.83 -8.99
CA PRO A 174 4.51 -23.73 -10.38
C PRO A 174 5.61 -22.67 -10.57
N ASN A 175 6.50 -22.90 -11.54
CA ASN A 175 7.61 -21.99 -11.88
C ASN A 175 7.17 -20.67 -12.51
N SER A 176 5.87 -20.45 -12.72
CA SER A 176 5.29 -19.18 -13.14
C SER A 176 4.90 -18.28 -11.96
N LEU A 177 4.91 -18.80 -10.73
CA LEU A 177 4.40 -18.10 -9.56
C LEU A 177 5.32 -16.93 -9.19
N THR A 178 4.79 -15.71 -9.20
CA THR A 178 5.52 -14.49 -8.85
C THR A 178 5.09 -13.94 -7.50
N THR A 179 3.84 -14.17 -7.08
CA THR A 179 3.28 -13.67 -5.82
C THR A 179 2.67 -14.80 -5.00
N LEU A 180 3.14 -14.94 -3.76
CA LEU A 180 2.62 -15.90 -2.78
C LEU A 180 2.27 -15.18 -1.48
N THR A 181 1.03 -15.37 -1.03
CA THR A 181 0.54 -14.84 0.25
C THR A 181 -0.01 -15.96 1.11
N PHE A 182 0.51 -16.10 2.33
CA PHE A 182 0.00 -17.02 3.33
C PHE A 182 -1.05 -16.37 4.22
N GLY A 183 -2.03 -17.17 4.66
CA GLY A 183 -3.06 -16.75 5.60
C GLY A 183 -2.61 -16.79 7.05
N PHE A 184 -3.47 -16.27 7.94
CA PHE A 184 -3.19 -15.96 9.34
C PHE A 184 -2.45 -17.06 10.14
N TYR A 185 -2.85 -18.33 10.00
CA TYR A 185 -2.32 -19.44 10.81
C TYR A 185 -1.15 -20.20 10.19
N PHE A 186 -0.67 -19.82 9.00
CA PHE A 186 0.47 -20.51 8.41
C PHE A 186 1.71 -20.37 9.28
N ASN A 187 2.28 -21.49 9.71
CA ASN A 187 3.43 -21.55 10.60
C ASN A 187 4.29 -22.82 10.37
N GLN A 188 4.36 -23.28 9.12
CA GLN A 188 5.25 -24.37 8.72
C GLN A 188 6.62 -23.84 8.30
N VAL A 189 7.66 -24.66 8.46
CA VAL A 189 9.01 -24.30 8.00
C VAL A 189 9.04 -24.26 6.47
N ILE A 190 9.65 -23.22 5.91
CA ILE A 190 9.95 -23.16 4.47
C ILE A 190 11.33 -23.75 4.25
N LEU A 191 11.40 -24.90 3.59
CA LEU A 191 12.65 -25.59 3.29
C LEU A 191 13.28 -25.08 1.97
N PRO A 192 14.60 -25.24 1.77
CA PRO A 192 15.23 -24.99 0.49
C PRO A 192 14.53 -25.71 -0.67
N ASN A 193 14.40 -25.02 -1.82
CA ASN A 193 13.71 -25.50 -3.02
C ASN A 193 12.19 -25.75 -2.88
N SER A 194 11.54 -25.29 -1.81
CA SER A 194 10.07 -25.31 -1.69
C SER A 194 9.39 -24.17 -2.45
N LEU A 195 10.08 -23.02 -2.59
CA LEU A 195 9.59 -21.84 -3.31
C LEU A 195 10.18 -21.79 -4.73
N PRO A 196 9.41 -21.39 -5.75
CA PRO A 196 9.89 -21.32 -7.12
C PRO A 196 10.82 -20.12 -7.35
N ASN A 197 11.81 -20.27 -8.24
CA ASN A 197 12.79 -19.23 -8.59
C ASN A 197 12.21 -18.04 -9.36
N SER A 198 10.92 -18.05 -9.68
CA SER A 198 10.18 -16.92 -10.27
C SER A 198 9.57 -16.00 -9.22
N LEU A 199 9.55 -16.39 -7.94
CA LEU A 199 8.83 -15.68 -6.89
C LEU A 199 9.49 -14.34 -6.59
N THR A 200 8.74 -13.24 -6.79
CA THR A 200 9.21 -11.87 -6.53
C THR A 200 8.64 -11.30 -5.24
N THR A 201 7.45 -11.75 -4.84
CA THR A 201 6.71 -11.24 -3.69
C THR A 201 6.27 -12.37 -2.78
N LEU A 202 6.68 -12.32 -1.51
CA LEU A 202 6.30 -13.27 -0.47
C LEU A 202 5.76 -12.55 0.76
N THR A 203 4.55 -12.91 1.16
CA THR A 203 3.91 -12.40 2.38
C THR A 203 3.54 -13.56 3.29
N PHE A 204 4.11 -13.61 4.48
CA PHE A 204 3.74 -14.55 5.53
C PHE A 204 2.52 -14.06 6.33
N GLY A 205 1.72 -14.99 6.83
CA GLY A 205 0.60 -14.69 7.71
C GLY A 205 1.03 -14.43 9.16
N ASP A 206 0.10 -13.86 9.94
CA ASP A 206 0.37 -13.34 11.29
C ASP A 206 1.02 -14.34 12.26
N SER A 207 0.70 -15.64 12.17
CA SER A 207 1.22 -16.66 13.10
C SER A 207 2.59 -17.21 12.71
N PHE A 208 3.14 -16.87 11.53
CA PHE A 208 4.41 -17.43 11.07
C PHE A 208 5.55 -17.00 12.00
N ASN A 209 6.20 -17.97 12.62
CA ASN A 209 7.31 -17.75 13.55
C ASN A 209 8.33 -18.90 13.50
N GLN A 210 8.55 -19.46 12.30
CA GLN A 210 9.58 -20.47 12.07
C GLN A 210 10.89 -19.83 11.63
N VAL A 211 12.00 -20.51 11.90
CA VAL A 211 13.30 -20.14 11.34
C VAL A 211 13.23 -20.27 9.82
N VAL A 212 13.86 -19.33 9.11
CA VAL A 212 14.03 -19.38 7.65
C VAL A 212 15.48 -19.77 7.34
N PRO A 213 15.76 -21.04 6.99
CA PRO A 213 17.10 -21.49 6.69
C PRO A 213 17.68 -20.78 5.45
N PRO A 214 19.02 -20.57 5.37
CA PRO A 214 19.67 -20.11 4.16
C PRO A 214 19.29 -20.95 2.93
N GLY A 215 19.06 -20.29 1.79
CA GLY A 215 18.62 -20.93 0.55
C GLY A 215 17.13 -21.28 0.47
N SER A 216 16.34 -20.95 1.49
CA SER A 216 14.87 -21.17 1.48
C SER A 216 14.11 -20.08 0.72
N LEU A 217 14.69 -18.88 0.63
CA LEU A 217 14.15 -17.76 -0.14
C LEU A 217 14.81 -17.70 -1.53
N PRO A 218 14.05 -17.58 -2.62
CA PRO A 218 14.61 -17.57 -3.97
C PRO A 218 15.33 -16.25 -4.29
N ASN A 219 16.36 -16.32 -5.14
CA ASN A 219 17.17 -15.17 -5.55
C ASN A 219 16.43 -14.15 -6.45
N SER A 220 15.18 -14.42 -6.82
CA SER A 220 14.29 -13.49 -7.53
C SER A 220 13.48 -12.60 -6.58
N LEU A 221 13.47 -12.90 -5.28
CA LEU A 221 12.57 -12.26 -4.33
C LEU A 221 12.98 -10.80 -4.11
N THR A 222 12.07 -9.87 -4.41
CA THR A 222 12.29 -8.43 -4.25
C THR A 222 11.52 -7.86 -3.06
N THR A 223 10.39 -8.48 -2.69
CA THR A 223 9.54 -8.04 -1.57
C THR A 223 9.26 -9.19 -0.61
N LEU A 224 9.60 -8.97 0.66
CA LEU A 224 9.34 -9.91 1.75
C LEU A 224 8.62 -9.21 2.91
N THR A 225 7.47 -9.75 3.29
CA THR A 225 6.70 -9.29 4.45
C THR A 225 6.51 -10.45 5.43
N PHE A 226 6.97 -10.26 6.66
CA PHE A 226 6.71 -11.17 7.77
C PHE A 226 5.42 -10.80 8.51
N GLY A 227 4.70 -11.80 9.00
CA GLY A 227 3.51 -11.60 9.83
C GLY A 227 3.82 -11.23 11.28
N LYS A 228 2.79 -10.81 12.02
CA LYS A 228 2.88 -10.23 13.38
C LYS A 228 3.74 -11.00 14.38
N CYS A 229 3.70 -12.33 14.40
CA CYS A 229 4.36 -13.15 15.40
C CYS A 229 5.81 -13.50 15.06
N PHE A 230 6.31 -13.16 13.87
CA PHE A 230 7.67 -13.52 13.47
C PHE A 230 8.70 -12.84 14.40
N ASN A 231 9.46 -13.65 15.13
CA ASN A 231 10.49 -13.18 16.06
C ASN A 231 11.64 -14.19 16.14
N GLN A 232 12.11 -14.65 14.98
CA GLN A 232 13.27 -15.54 14.88
C GLN A 232 14.52 -14.77 14.47
N VAL A 233 15.67 -15.25 14.93
CA VAL A 233 16.98 -14.84 14.41
C VAL A 233 17.16 -15.45 13.03
N TYR A 234 17.70 -14.68 12.09
CA TYR A 234 18.09 -15.17 10.78
C TYR A 234 19.61 -15.00 10.58
N PRO A 235 20.34 -16.06 10.19
CA PRO A 235 21.77 -15.95 9.92
C PRO A 235 22.05 -15.15 8.64
N PRO A 236 23.28 -14.63 8.47
CA PRO A 236 23.74 -14.07 7.20
C PRO A 236 23.51 -15.05 6.04
N GLY A 237 23.06 -14.52 4.89
CA GLY A 237 22.72 -15.32 3.71
C GLY A 237 21.30 -15.91 3.69
N THR A 238 20.49 -15.68 4.73
CA THR A 238 19.05 -16.02 4.68
C THR A 238 18.28 -15.13 3.71
N LEU A 239 18.55 -13.82 3.70
CA LEU A 239 17.88 -12.85 2.82
C LEU A 239 18.58 -12.82 1.45
N PRO A 240 17.84 -12.89 0.33
CA PRO A 240 18.44 -12.91 -1.00
C PRO A 240 18.95 -11.52 -1.42
N ASN A 241 20.01 -11.49 -2.23
CA ASN A 241 20.66 -10.26 -2.72
C ASN A 241 19.80 -9.41 -3.68
N SER A 242 18.64 -9.90 -4.07
CA SER A 242 17.65 -9.18 -4.89
C SER A 242 16.63 -8.39 -4.06
N LEU A 243 16.60 -8.58 -2.74
CA LEU A 243 15.55 -8.05 -1.89
C LEU A 243 15.66 -6.52 -1.78
N THR A 244 14.62 -5.82 -2.21
CA THR A 244 14.55 -4.35 -2.17
C THR A 244 13.65 -3.85 -1.04
N THR A 245 12.65 -4.64 -0.65
CA THR A 245 11.67 -4.28 0.38
C THR A 245 11.56 -5.38 1.43
N LEU A 246 11.78 -5.01 2.69
CA LEU A 246 11.63 -5.89 3.85
C LEU A 246 10.75 -5.26 4.90
N THR A 247 9.69 -5.97 5.28
CA THR A 247 8.77 -5.58 6.37
C THR A 247 8.75 -6.66 7.43
N PHE A 248 9.12 -6.31 8.66
CA PHE A 248 8.94 -7.18 9.82
C PHE A 248 7.56 -6.99 10.45
N GLY A 249 7.00 -8.05 11.01
CA GLY A 249 5.78 -7.98 11.80
C GLY A 249 6.00 -7.49 13.22
N SER A 250 4.90 -7.20 13.93
CA SER A 250 4.89 -6.52 15.23
C SER A 250 5.82 -7.10 16.29
N SER A 251 6.05 -8.42 16.34
CA SER A 251 6.80 -9.06 17.44
C SER A 251 8.32 -9.10 17.24
N PHE A 252 8.83 -8.77 16.04
CA PHE A 252 10.26 -8.90 15.75
C PHE A 252 11.09 -7.94 16.61
N ASN A 253 12.00 -8.49 17.44
CA ASN A 253 12.80 -7.69 18.37
C ASN A 253 14.22 -8.24 18.56
N HIS A 254 14.87 -8.64 17.46
CA HIS A 254 16.26 -9.10 17.46
C HIS A 254 17.21 -8.04 16.90
N VAL A 255 18.46 -8.05 17.36
CA VAL A 255 19.49 -7.13 16.87
C VAL A 255 19.78 -7.43 15.40
N VAL A 256 19.81 -6.39 14.56
CA VAL A 256 20.26 -6.50 13.17
C VAL A 256 21.78 -6.35 13.16
N LEU A 257 22.50 -7.44 12.86
CA LEU A 257 23.96 -7.43 12.79
C LEU A 257 24.44 -6.89 11.44
N PRO A 258 25.67 -6.35 11.34
CA PRO A 258 26.31 -6.05 10.07
C PRO A 258 26.28 -7.24 9.10
N ASP A 259 26.20 -6.95 7.81
CA ASP A 259 26.17 -7.93 6.71
C ASP A 259 24.96 -8.91 6.70
N THR A 260 23.95 -8.69 7.56
CA THR A 260 22.72 -9.52 7.57
C THR A 260 21.67 -9.05 6.57
N LEU A 261 21.60 -7.74 6.29
CA LEU A 261 20.70 -7.15 5.32
C LEU A 261 21.38 -7.06 3.93
N PRO A 262 20.67 -7.38 2.84
CA PRO A 262 21.27 -7.36 1.50
C PRO A 262 21.51 -5.93 1.01
N ASN A 263 22.59 -5.75 0.23
CA ASN A 263 23.02 -4.46 -0.34
C ASN A 263 22.05 -3.86 -1.40
N SER A 264 21.00 -4.60 -1.77
CA SER A 264 19.93 -4.13 -2.65
C SER A 264 18.77 -3.48 -1.90
N LEU A 265 18.73 -3.58 -0.57
CA LEU A 265 17.57 -3.19 0.24
C LEU A 265 17.39 -1.67 0.22
N THR A 266 16.26 -1.19 -0.29
CA THR A 266 15.92 0.23 -0.37
C THR A 266 14.90 0.63 0.71
N THR A 267 14.03 -0.30 1.11
CA THR A 267 12.95 -0.05 2.07
C THR A 267 12.98 -1.07 3.20
N LEU A 268 13.05 -0.57 4.43
CA LEU A 268 13.00 -1.37 5.65
C LEU A 268 11.95 -0.83 6.61
N THR A 269 11.03 -1.70 7.02
CA THR A 269 10.02 -1.40 8.04
C THR A 269 10.15 -2.39 9.19
N PHE A 270 10.40 -1.88 10.39
CA PHE A 270 10.33 -2.66 11.62
C PHE A 270 8.92 -2.67 12.20
N GLY A 271 8.53 -3.77 12.84
CA GLY A 271 7.26 -3.88 13.56
C GLY A 271 7.29 -3.26 14.95
N ASP A 272 6.11 -3.18 15.57
CA ASP A 272 5.83 -2.42 16.79
C ASP A 272 6.79 -2.69 17.96
N SER A 273 7.15 -3.94 18.24
CA SER A 273 8.00 -4.32 19.39
C SER A 273 9.49 -4.18 19.15
N PHE A 274 9.94 -3.78 17.95
CA PHE A 274 11.36 -3.63 17.68
C PHE A 274 11.96 -2.50 18.53
N ASN A 275 12.84 -2.86 19.44
CA ASN A 275 13.48 -1.90 20.34
C ASN A 275 14.94 -2.28 20.62
N GLN A 276 15.66 -2.63 19.56
CA GLN A 276 17.10 -2.91 19.61
C GLN A 276 17.92 -1.73 19.11
N VAL A 277 19.18 -1.66 19.54
CA VAL A 277 20.11 -0.64 19.04
C VAL A 277 20.49 -0.97 17.60
N ILE A 278 20.50 0.04 16.72
CA ILE A 278 21.05 -0.09 15.37
C ILE A 278 22.55 0.20 15.44
N LEU A 279 23.38 -0.79 15.11
CA LEU A 279 24.82 -0.65 15.10
C LEU A 279 25.29 0.01 13.79
N PRO A 280 26.40 0.75 13.80
CA PRO A 280 27.05 1.22 12.58
C PRO A 280 27.33 0.06 11.61
N GLY A 281 26.97 0.24 10.34
CA GLY A 281 27.12 -0.81 9.31
C GLY A 281 26.04 -1.89 9.29
N SER A 282 25.06 -1.88 10.20
CA SER A 282 23.93 -2.83 10.17
C SER A 282 22.93 -2.54 9.06
N LEU A 283 22.82 -1.29 8.62
CA LEU A 283 21.92 -0.88 7.54
C LEU A 283 22.71 -0.71 6.23
N PRO A 284 22.22 -1.24 5.09
CA PRO A 284 22.95 -1.17 3.83
C PRO A 284 22.94 0.25 3.23
N ASN A 285 23.99 0.59 2.49
CA ASN A 285 24.16 1.90 1.83
C ASN A 285 23.18 2.16 0.67
N SER A 286 22.32 1.21 0.34
CA SER A 286 21.22 1.35 -0.61
C SER A 286 19.92 1.84 0.04
N LEU A 287 19.83 1.84 1.37
CA LEU A 287 18.58 2.06 2.08
C LEU A 287 18.13 3.52 1.94
N THR A 288 16.96 3.74 1.37
CA THR A 288 16.37 5.08 1.18
C THR A 288 15.24 5.36 2.17
N THR A 289 14.53 4.32 2.61
CA THR A 289 13.36 4.45 3.48
C THR A 289 13.48 3.55 4.70
N LEU A 290 13.40 4.15 5.89
CA LEU A 290 13.42 3.44 7.17
C LEU A 290 12.23 3.87 8.03
N THR A 291 11.45 2.88 8.45
CA THR A 291 10.33 3.07 9.38
C THR A 291 10.54 2.21 10.61
N PHE A 292 10.54 2.83 11.79
CA PHE A 292 10.53 2.14 13.07
C PHE A 292 9.10 1.93 13.57
N GLY A 293 8.86 0.80 14.22
CA GLY A 293 7.62 0.52 14.94
C GLY A 293 7.53 1.25 16.28
N ASP A 294 6.38 1.10 16.94
CA ASP A 294 5.97 1.92 18.08
C ASP A 294 6.94 1.94 19.27
N ASP A 295 7.49 0.79 19.68
CA ASP A 295 8.29 0.65 20.91
C ASP A 295 9.74 1.11 20.75
N PHE A 296 10.20 1.44 19.52
CA PHE A 296 11.57 1.85 19.29
C PHE A 296 11.91 3.13 20.07
N ASN A 297 12.79 3.00 21.06
CA ASN A 297 13.18 4.12 21.92
C ASN A 297 14.65 4.04 22.34
N LYS A 298 15.53 3.72 21.37
CA LYS A 298 16.98 3.71 21.54
C LYS A 298 17.62 4.98 20.99
N LEU A 299 18.84 5.28 21.46
CA LEU A 299 19.66 6.34 20.88
C LEU A 299 20.05 5.95 19.45
N ILE A 300 20.08 6.95 18.56
CA ILE A 300 20.72 6.81 17.26
C ILE A 300 22.22 6.96 17.46
N LEU A 301 23.01 6.01 16.97
CA LEU A 301 24.47 6.06 17.08
C LEU A 301 25.04 6.77 15.84
N PRO A 302 26.14 7.54 15.98
CA PRO A 302 26.82 8.09 14.81
C PRO A 302 27.18 6.98 13.80
N GLY A 303 26.83 7.19 12.53
CA GLY A 303 27.06 6.21 11.46
C GLY A 303 26.12 5.00 11.46
N SER A 304 25.09 4.94 12.31
CA SER A 304 24.09 3.86 12.26
C SER A 304 23.07 4.01 11.13
N LEU A 305 22.87 5.22 10.63
CA LEU A 305 21.98 5.52 9.50
C LEU A 305 22.83 5.78 8.24
N PRO A 306 22.52 5.16 7.09
CA PRO A 306 23.31 5.32 5.88
C PRO A 306 23.04 6.67 5.19
N ASN A 307 24.05 7.19 4.49
CA ASN A 307 23.96 8.46 3.74
C ASN A 307 23.07 8.41 2.48
N SER A 308 22.45 7.28 2.19
CA SER A 308 21.43 7.12 1.15
C SER A 308 20.01 7.39 1.66
N LEU A 309 19.82 7.47 2.98
CA LEU A 309 18.50 7.52 3.60
C LEU A 309 17.84 8.88 3.32
N THR A 310 16.68 8.86 2.67
CA THR A 310 15.90 10.05 2.33
C THR A 310 14.66 10.20 3.21
N THR A 311 14.10 9.08 3.70
CA THR A 311 12.89 9.06 4.53
C THR A 311 13.13 8.29 5.82
N LEU A 312 12.88 8.95 6.95
CA LEU A 312 12.96 8.37 8.28
C LEU A 312 11.67 8.63 9.06
N THR A 313 11.04 7.56 9.54
CA THR A 313 9.84 7.63 10.38
C THR A 313 10.10 6.90 11.70
N PHE A 314 9.89 7.61 12.81
CA PHE A 314 9.93 7.06 14.16
C PHE A 314 8.54 6.64 14.63
N GLY A 315 8.46 5.51 15.35
CA GLY A 315 7.23 5.03 15.97
C GLY A 315 6.85 5.77 17.26
N HIS A 316 5.66 5.45 17.78
CA HIS A 316 4.95 6.17 18.85
C HIS A 316 5.83 6.59 20.04
N TYR A 317 6.62 5.69 20.62
CA TYR A 317 7.33 5.88 21.89
C TYR A 317 8.74 6.47 21.77
N PHE A 318 9.24 6.75 20.56
CA PHE A 318 10.54 7.36 20.39
C PHE A 318 10.60 8.74 21.05
N ASN A 319 11.45 8.88 22.08
CA ASN A 319 11.60 10.13 22.81
C ASN A 319 13.03 10.31 23.31
N LYS A 320 14.00 10.01 22.43
CA LYS A 320 15.43 10.24 22.68
C LYS A 320 15.91 11.51 22.00
N VAL A 321 16.90 12.15 22.61
CA VAL A 321 17.58 13.30 21.99
C VAL A 321 18.32 12.82 20.74
N VAL A 322 18.21 13.60 19.67
CA VAL A 322 18.98 13.40 18.44
C VAL A 322 20.05 14.48 18.40
N LEU A 323 21.32 14.06 18.40
CA LEU A 323 22.47 14.95 18.40
C LEU A 323 22.87 15.30 16.96
N PRO A 324 23.65 16.39 16.76
CA PRO A 324 24.28 16.68 15.48
C PRO A 324 25.03 15.45 14.91
N ASP A 325 25.09 15.36 13.58
CA ASP A 325 25.74 14.28 12.81
C ASP A 325 25.14 12.88 12.97
N GLN A 326 24.01 12.72 13.69
CA GLN A 326 23.31 11.43 13.80
C GLN A 326 22.28 11.18 12.67
N LEU A 327 21.79 12.24 12.03
CA LEU A 327 20.92 12.16 10.87
C LEU A 327 21.74 12.34 9.58
N PRO A 328 21.50 11.55 8.53
CA PRO A 328 22.28 11.63 7.30
C PRO A 328 21.92 12.89 6.49
N ASN A 329 22.92 13.44 5.80
CA ASN A 329 22.80 14.66 4.98
C ASN A 329 21.93 14.49 3.71
N SER A 330 21.45 13.29 3.42
CA SER A 330 20.51 12.98 2.34
C SER A 330 19.04 13.05 2.76
N LEU A 331 18.76 13.18 4.06
CA LEU A 331 17.42 13.05 4.60
C LEU A 331 16.53 14.20 4.14
N THR A 332 15.45 13.90 3.43
CA THR A 332 14.48 14.89 2.92
C THR A 332 13.20 14.89 3.75
N THR A 333 12.83 13.75 4.34
CA THR A 333 11.60 13.57 5.10
C THR A 333 11.90 12.97 6.47
N LEU A 334 11.48 13.67 7.52
CA LEU A 334 11.59 13.21 8.90
C LEU A 334 10.25 13.32 9.62
N THR A 335 9.78 12.19 10.15
CA THR A 335 8.56 12.11 10.95
C THR A 335 8.90 11.58 12.34
N PHE A 336 8.63 12.38 13.37
CA PHE A 336 8.74 11.96 14.76
C PHE A 336 7.45 11.30 15.26
N GLY A 337 7.61 10.29 16.12
CA GLY A 337 6.50 9.61 16.76
C GLY A 337 5.79 10.43 17.82
N PHE A 338 4.59 10.01 18.19
CA PHE A 338 3.64 10.77 19.02
C PHE A 338 4.20 11.26 20.37
N TYR A 339 5.07 10.50 21.06
CA TYR A 339 5.64 10.91 22.35
C TYR A 339 6.92 11.75 22.26
N PHE A 340 7.46 12.01 21.07
CA PHE A 340 8.69 12.79 20.92
C PHE A 340 8.50 14.22 21.47
N ASN A 341 9.31 14.59 22.46
CA ASN A 341 9.26 15.91 23.09
C ASN A 341 10.64 16.37 23.58
N GLN A 342 11.67 16.12 22.78
CA GLN A 342 13.04 16.56 23.06
C GLN A 342 13.33 17.89 22.36
N VAL A 343 14.31 18.63 22.88
CA VAL A 343 14.80 19.85 22.24
C VAL A 343 15.59 19.47 20.99
N VAL A 344 15.36 20.18 19.89
CA VAL A 344 16.16 20.08 18.67
C VAL A 344 17.27 21.13 18.74
N THR A 345 18.52 20.70 18.85
CA THR A 345 19.66 21.64 18.88
C THR A 345 20.06 22.07 17.47
N PRO A 346 20.67 23.27 17.29
CA PRO A 346 21.21 23.68 16.00
C PRO A 346 22.17 22.63 15.42
N GLY A 347 22.06 22.35 14.12
CA GLY A 347 22.85 21.33 13.43
C GLY A 347 22.34 19.88 13.60
N THR A 348 21.28 19.64 14.38
CA THR A 348 20.65 18.29 14.47
C THR A 348 19.94 17.93 13.17
N LEU A 349 19.20 18.85 12.57
CA LEU A 349 18.44 18.62 11.33
C LEU A 349 19.33 18.89 10.10
N PRO A 350 19.40 17.97 9.13
CA PRO A 350 20.26 18.15 7.96
C PRO A 350 19.71 19.20 6.99
N ASN A 351 20.61 19.89 6.29
CA ASN A 351 20.28 20.94 5.31
C ASN A 351 19.57 20.44 4.03
N SER A 352 19.36 19.13 3.90
CA SER A 352 18.56 18.52 2.83
C SER A 352 17.08 18.39 3.20
N LEU A 353 16.72 18.60 4.47
CA LEU A 353 15.39 18.28 4.98
C LEU A 353 14.34 19.23 4.40
N THR A 354 13.36 18.69 3.69
CA THR A 354 12.26 19.46 3.08
C THR A 354 10.97 19.31 3.87
N THR A 355 10.76 18.16 4.52
CA THR A 355 9.54 17.83 5.24
C THR A 355 9.85 17.39 6.66
N LEU A 356 9.29 18.09 7.63
CA LEU A 356 9.40 17.78 9.05
C LEU A 356 8.02 17.70 9.70
N THR A 357 7.74 16.56 10.32
CA THR A 357 6.54 16.34 11.13
C THR A 357 6.93 16.02 12.55
N PHE A 358 6.54 16.89 13.49
CA PHE A 358 6.70 16.65 14.92
C PHE A 358 5.57 15.77 15.47
N GLY A 359 5.90 14.98 16.50
CA GLY A 359 4.93 14.16 17.21
C GLY A 359 3.91 14.96 18.03
N ASN A 360 2.77 14.34 18.33
CA ASN A 360 1.65 14.99 19.02
C ASN A 360 1.97 15.55 20.41
N ARG A 361 2.98 15.04 21.11
CA ARG A 361 3.41 15.54 22.43
C ARG A 361 4.52 16.59 22.36
N PHE A 362 5.05 16.88 21.17
CA PHE A 362 6.09 17.89 21.01
C PHE A 362 5.56 19.26 21.43
N ASN A 363 6.20 19.86 22.43
CA ASN A 363 5.82 21.17 22.97
C ASN A 363 7.06 21.91 23.49
N LYS A 364 8.13 21.94 22.68
CA LYS A 364 9.34 22.71 22.94
C LYS A 364 9.38 23.94 22.04
N VAL A 365 9.97 25.02 22.55
CA VAL A 365 10.19 26.24 21.77
C VAL A 365 11.16 25.91 20.63
N VAL A 366 10.83 26.34 19.42
CA VAL A 366 11.74 26.31 18.28
C VAL A 366 12.47 27.65 18.22
N LEU A 367 13.79 27.64 18.42
CA LEU A 367 14.64 28.82 18.38
C LEU A 367 15.12 29.10 16.94
N PRO A 368 15.56 30.33 16.64
CA PRO A 368 16.28 30.64 15.41
C PRO A 368 17.43 29.66 15.15
N ASP A 369 17.70 29.39 13.87
CA ASP A 369 18.76 28.49 13.37
C ASP A 369 18.59 26.99 13.71
N GLN A 370 17.46 26.57 14.30
CA GLN A 370 17.18 25.14 14.57
C GLN A 370 16.56 24.40 13.38
N LEU A 371 15.82 25.11 12.52
CA LEU A 371 15.20 24.54 11.33
C LEU A 371 16.07 24.85 10.10
N PRO A 372 16.30 23.88 9.20
CA PRO A 372 17.14 24.09 8.03
C PRO A 372 16.44 24.96 6.98
N ASN A 373 17.22 25.76 6.25
CA ASN A 373 16.74 26.65 5.17
C ASN A 373 16.19 25.93 3.93
N SER A 374 16.24 24.60 3.89
CA SER A 374 15.62 23.77 2.85
C SER A 374 14.17 23.39 3.16
N LEU A 375 13.70 23.63 4.39
CA LEU A 375 12.43 23.11 4.88
C LEU A 375 11.26 23.81 4.18
N THR A 376 10.42 23.04 3.49
CA THR A 376 9.25 23.55 2.77
C THR A 376 7.94 23.22 3.49
N THR A 377 7.92 22.09 4.22
CA THR A 377 6.73 21.63 4.96
C THR A 377 7.07 21.38 6.42
N LEU A 378 6.36 22.06 7.31
CA LEU A 378 6.46 21.90 8.76
C LEU A 378 5.10 21.61 9.36
N THR A 379 5.00 20.49 10.07
CA THR A 379 3.80 20.12 10.83
C THR A 379 4.13 20.00 12.32
N PHE A 380 3.47 20.81 13.13
CA PHE A 380 3.49 20.69 14.58
C PHE A 380 2.35 19.79 15.06
N GLY A 381 2.67 18.86 15.97
CA GLY A 381 1.69 17.92 16.52
C GLY A 381 0.72 18.55 17.54
N SER A 382 -0.30 17.79 17.92
CA SER A 382 -1.49 18.28 18.64
C SER A 382 -1.24 19.10 19.90
N SER A 383 -0.19 18.82 20.68
CA SER A 383 0.09 19.50 21.96
C SER A 383 0.97 20.74 21.84
N PHE A 384 1.47 21.06 20.64
CA PHE A 384 2.35 22.21 20.46
C PHE A 384 1.58 23.51 20.74
N ASN A 385 2.03 24.25 21.75
CA ASN A 385 1.42 25.52 22.12
C ASN A 385 2.49 26.51 22.65
N GLN A 386 3.68 26.48 22.05
CA GLN A 386 4.75 27.44 22.34
C GLN A 386 4.66 28.64 21.41
N VAL A 387 5.19 29.78 21.84
CA VAL A 387 5.34 30.96 20.99
C VAL A 387 6.31 30.63 19.86
N VAL A 388 5.95 31.01 18.63
CA VAL A 388 6.83 30.95 17.47
C VAL A 388 7.53 32.29 17.36
N LEU A 389 8.86 32.30 17.39
CA LEU A 389 9.66 33.53 17.44
C LEU A 389 9.96 34.03 16.02
N PRO A 390 10.04 35.35 15.80
CA PRO A 390 10.57 35.89 14.55
C PRO A 390 11.94 35.30 14.22
N GLY A 391 12.12 34.85 12.98
CA GLY A 391 13.34 34.18 12.52
C GLY A 391 13.47 32.70 12.90
N SER A 392 12.50 32.09 13.60
CA SER A 392 12.54 30.64 13.89
C SER A 392 12.02 29.78 12.73
N LEU A 393 11.28 30.36 11.78
CA LEU A 393 10.77 29.68 10.59
C LEU A 393 11.63 30.04 9.38
N PRO A 394 12.07 29.07 8.56
CA PRO A 394 12.93 29.34 7.41
C PRO A 394 12.16 29.97 6.25
N ASN A 395 12.83 30.83 5.48
CA ASN A 395 12.26 31.54 4.32
C ASN A 395 11.90 30.66 3.12
N SER A 396 12.17 29.35 3.19
CA SER A 396 11.75 28.35 2.20
C SER A 396 10.39 27.73 2.50
N LEU A 397 9.83 27.99 3.68
CA LEU A 397 8.64 27.30 4.18
C LEU A 397 7.40 27.72 3.39
N THR A 398 6.74 26.75 2.75
CA THR A 398 5.52 26.96 1.95
C THR A 398 4.28 26.45 2.68
N THR A 399 4.42 25.41 3.49
CA THR A 399 3.32 24.81 4.25
C THR A 399 3.64 24.75 5.73
N LEU A 400 2.78 25.38 6.54
CA LEU A 400 2.84 25.36 7.99
C LEU A 400 1.51 24.88 8.56
N ILE A 401 1.58 23.81 9.35
CA ILE A 401 0.41 23.20 9.98
C ILE A 401 0.61 23.22 11.49
N PHE A 402 -0.31 23.88 12.17
CA PHE A 402 -0.52 23.73 13.60
C PHE A 402 -1.74 22.84 13.82
N ASP A 403 -1.56 21.74 14.53
CA ASP A 403 -2.65 20.84 14.88
C ASP A 403 -3.46 21.39 16.10
N TYR A 404 -4.13 20.51 16.84
CA TYR A 404 -5.21 20.79 17.76
C TYR A 404 -5.04 21.96 18.78
N HIS A 405 -3.99 21.98 19.62
CA HIS A 405 -3.93 22.86 20.81
C HIS A 405 -3.23 24.22 20.61
N PHE A 406 -2.66 24.50 19.44
CA PHE A 406 -1.93 25.75 19.24
C PHE A 406 -2.86 26.96 19.39
N ASN A 407 -2.55 27.85 20.32
CA ASN A 407 -3.36 29.04 20.61
C ASN A 407 -2.49 30.20 21.12
N GLN A 408 -1.32 30.39 20.49
CA GLN A 408 -0.44 31.53 20.75
C GLN A 408 -0.64 32.61 19.69
N THR A 409 -0.38 33.86 20.07
CA THR A 409 -0.37 34.97 19.11
C THR A 409 0.83 34.83 18.17
N ILE A 410 0.59 35.02 16.88
CA ILE A 410 1.66 35.13 15.88
C ILE A 410 1.91 36.63 15.65
N SER A 411 3.14 37.08 15.89
CA SER A 411 3.53 38.48 15.69
C SER A 411 3.91 38.76 14.24
N PRO A 412 3.74 40.01 13.75
CA PRO A 412 4.25 40.41 12.43
C PRO A 412 5.73 40.06 12.25
N GLY A 413 6.10 39.60 11.04
CA GLY A 413 7.44 39.12 10.72
C GLY A 413 7.79 37.72 11.23
N THR A 414 6.85 36.99 11.84
CA THR A 414 7.07 35.59 12.25
C THR A 414 6.89 34.59 11.10
N LEU A 415 5.87 34.81 10.26
CA LEU A 415 5.58 33.95 9.11
C LEU A 415 6.47 34.37 7.92
N PRO A 416 7.12 33.43 7.22
CA PRO A 416 7.96 33.76 6.08
C PRO A 416 7.13 34.15 4.85
N ASP A 417 7.67 35.03 4.02
CA ASP A 417 7.02 35.54 2.78
C ASP A 417 6.83 34.47 1.68
N SER A 418 7.38 33.27 1.87
CA SER A 418 7.19 32.12 0.99
C SER A 418 5.94 31.29 1.31
N LEU A 419 5.28 31.55 2.45
CA LEU A 419 4.23 30.66 2.97
C LEU A 419 2.97 30.75 2.11
N THR A 420 2.56 29.62 1.52
CA THR A 420 1.36 29.52 0.67
C THR A 420 0.19 28.88 1.40
N THR A 421 0.47 27.99 2.35
CA THR A 421 -0.53 27.24 3.10
C THR A 421 -0.29 27.37 4.59
N LEU A 422 -1.28 27.90 5.30
CA LEU A 422 -1.30 27.99 6.76
C LEU A 422 -2.58 27.35 7.30
N ILE A 423 -2.41 26.34 8.15
CA ILE A 423 -3.52 25.62 8.77
C ILE A 423 -3.40 25.76 10.28
N PHE A 424 -4.46 26.27 10.90
CA PHE A 424 -4.64 26.29 12.34
C PHE A 424 -5.64 25.21 12.76
N GLY A 425 -5.27 24.44 13.79
CA GLY A 425 -6.15 23.44 14.39
C GLY A 425 -7.23 24.02 15.29
N GLU A 426 -7.99 23.12 15.89
CA GLU A 426 -9.28 23.38 16.53
C GLU A 426 -9.26 24.47 17.61
N LYS A 427 -8.19 24.59 18.41
CA LYS A 427 -8.13 25.50 19.56
C LYS A 427 -7.60 26.90 19.26
N PHE A 428 -7.18 27.18 18.03
CA PHE A 428 -6.66 28.50 17.70
C PHE A 428 -7.78 29.55 17.72
N ASN A 429 -7.67 30.53 18.61
CA ASN A 429 -8.66 31.60 18.76
C ASN A 429 -8.00 32.93 19.16
N LYS A 430 -6.82 33.22 18.59
CA LYS A 430 -6.14 34.51 18.77
C LYS A 430 -6.44 35.46 17.62
N VAL A 431 -6.53 36.74 17.95
CA VAL A 431 -6.56 37.80 16.94
C VAL A 431 -5.24 37.75 16.19
N ILE A 432 -5.32 37.73 14.87
CA ILE A 432 -4.16 37.86 13.99
C ILE A 432 -3.89 39.35 13.82
N PRO A 433 -2.75 39.89 14.29
CA PRO A 433 -2.43 41.30 14.10
C PRO A 433 -2.33 41.65 12.60
N PRO A 434 -2.59 42.91 12.21
CA PRO A 434 -2.28 43.40 10.86
C PRO A 434 -0.83 43.08 10.48
N ASP A 435 -0.57 42.91 9.18
CA ASP A 435 0.75 42.61 8.61
C ASP A 435 1.39 41.28 9.08
N THR A 436 0.60 40.39 9.70
CA THR A 436 1.09 39.06 10.13
C THR A 436 1.03 38.02 9.02
N LEU A 437 -0.02 38.05 8.18
CA LEU A 437 -0.19 37.09 7.10
C LEU A 437 0.62 37.52 5.87
N PRO A 438 1.46 36.65 5.30
CA PRO A 438 2.26 37.00 4.12
C PRO A 438 1.40 37.07 2.86
N ASN A 439 1.80 37.92 1.91
CA ASN A 439 1.07 38.15 0.66
C ASN A 439 1.04 36.92 -0.27
N SER A 440 1.94 35.96 -0.06
CA SER A 440 2.01 34.69 -0.79
C SER A 440 0.91 33.69 -0.41
N LEU A 441 0.17 33.94 0.67
CA LEU A 441 -0.75 32.98 1.26
C LEU A 441 -1.96 32.73 0.35
N THR A 442 -2.09 31.50 -0.16
CA THR A 442 -3.20 31.07 -1.03
C THR A 442 -4.24 30.25 -0.28
N THR A 443 -3.86 29.64 0.84
CA THR A 443 -4.74 28.77 1.64
C THR A 443 -4.55 29.08 3.12
N LEU A 444 -5.62 29.55 3.74
CA LEU A 444 -5.71 29.79 5.17
C LEU A 444 -6.89 28.99 5.72
N THR A 445 -6.62 28.12 6.69
CA THR A 445 -7.66 27.30 7.32
C THR A 445 -7.65 27.54 8.82
N PHE A 446 -8.84 27.69 9.38
CA PHE A 446 -9.08 27.81 10.81
C PHE A 446 -9.89 26.61 11.31
N GLY A 447 -9.63 26.20 12.54
CA GLY A 447 -10.41 25.19 13.26
C GLY A 447 -11.70 25.75 13.87
N TYR A 448 -12.44 24.87 14.55
CA TYR A 448 -13.79 25.10 15.05
C TYR A 448 -13.90 26.24 16.07
N ASP A 449 -12.94 26.41 16.98
CA ASP A 449 -13.05 27.42 18.05
C ASP A 449 -12.67 28.84 17.58
N PHE A 450 -12.24 29.03 16.32
CA PHE A 450 -11.85 30.33 15.81
C PHE A 450 -13.07 31.26 15.67
N ASN A 451 -13.08 32.33 16.46
CA ASN A 451 -14.18 33.30 16.49
C ASN A 451 -13.66 34.75 16.57
N GLN A 452 -12.56 35.04 15.87
CA GLN A 452 -11.97 36.38 15.78
C GLN A 452 -12.22 37.01 14.41
N VAL A 453 -12.17 38.34 14.36
CA VAL A 453 -12.19 39.07 13.09
C VAL A 453 -10.86 38.83 12.38
N ILE A 454 -10.94 38.45 11.10
CA ILE A 454 -9.76 38.34 10.23
C ILE A 454 -9.46 39.75 9.71
N PRO A 455 -8.21 40.26 9.86
CA PRO A 455 -7.84 41.54 9.28
C PRO A 455 -8.15 41.55 7.79
N SER A 456 -8.72 42.64 7.28
CA SER A 456 -8.86 42.82 5.83
C SER A 456 -7.46 42.83 5.21
N THR A 457 -7.14 41.81 4.41
CA THR A 457 -5.99 41.85 3.51
C THR A 457 -6.26 42.99 2.54
N ASN A 458 -5.51 44.08 2.61
CA ASN A 458 -5.61 45.14 1.60
C ASN A 458 -5.28 44.55 0.22
N PRO A 459 -6.04 44.89 -0.83
CA PRO A 459 -5.89 44.32 -2.16
C PRO A 459 -4.55 44.64 -2.81
#